data_AF-A0A915LDC2-F1
#
_entry.id   AF-A0A915LDC2-F1
#
_cell.length_a   1.000
_cell.length_b   1.000
_cell.length_c   1.000
_cell.angle_alpha   90.00
_cell.angle_beta   90.00
_cell.angle_gamma   90.00
#
_symmetry.space_group_name_H-M   'P 1'
#
loop_
_entity.id
_entity.type
_entity.pdbx_description
1 polymer ?
#
loop_
_entity_poly.entity_id
_entity_poly.type
_entity_poly.pdbx_seq_one_letter_code
_entity_poly.pdbx_strand_id
1 'polypeptide(L)'
;MPIIPTRDGILKEIARLNIPEIAAPEVFKLYKSIEFDFDPLHIAVNVQEMLLEVEQLGEKLGYSEYGQYSNSIKKTVAAKIVKQISSIYESITLERLSEIIPFYDRMHLEQFLVDICKQNLVSAHIDHCRNCIYFGHVDSLLASELESENGNISEISKIKTHVSSFYSILQDAHLEIDQSLVKELQEKLARQIKIYLTHKDGDFERILGRRKRIELYKENTELMKKEKLFQSQMLANKQEEKRRTEEYKKLMEENKENEQHRKLAEQAEIQRKVAADRLKKLKSQPLYEMLVKELGEEAVEKMDLQQFIREKLKILDKERKEQQNKLLQQEKKFDYYVRAIHLEEMLVLKELSDERQTSAPALFDQYETRRIDEEIKTREKSLQTFQHLTNAKDDAINFMRSTVLAHAEDLKILKEKWRKKVESVRQKAIEKLADERLKKWQNEVKLVEEEQRRKEEEQPPPQVICKVEEPPEPQQEQQQAQSQEVVPQQKGKYLPPHMRIKPQEQ
;
A
#
# COMPACT_ATOMS: atom_id res chain seq x y z
N MET A 1 -9.31 17.22 -10.93
CA MET A 1 -10.28 16.76 -9.92
C MET A 1 -9.64 16.88 -8.54
N PRO A 2 -10.39 17.28 -7.49
CA PRO A 2 -9.84 17.53 -6.15
C PRO A 2 -9.48 16.26 -5.37
N ILE A 3 -9.95 15.09 -5.81
CA ILE A 3 -9.60 13.78 -5.27
C ILE A 3 -8.79 13.04 -6.34
N ILE A 4 -7.68 12.41 -5.93
CA ILE A 4 -6.89 11.56 -6.82
C ILE A 4 -7.74 10.34 -7.19
N PRO A 5 -7.98 10.08 -8.48
CA PRO A 5 -8.81 8.96 -8.90
C PRO A 5 -8.15 7.64 -8.52
N THR A 6 -8.85 6.82 -7.73
CA THR A 6 -8.44 5.45 -7.39
C THR A 6 -9.21 4.45 -8.27
N ARG A 7 -8.61 3.27 -8.53
CA ARG A 7 -9.25 2.21 -9.31
C ARG A 7 -10.64 1.86 -8.77
N ASP A 8 -10.75 1.62 -7.47
CA ASP A 8 -12.02 1.28 -6.82
C ASP A 8 -13.03 2.43 -6.86
N GLY A 9 -12.57 3.67 -6.78
CA GLY A 9 -13.43 4.85 -6.97
C GLY A 9 -14.04 4.88 -8.37
N ILE A 10 -13.21 4.67 -9.40
CA ILE A 10 -13.65 4.61 -10.80
C ILE A 10 -14.64 3.45 -11.02
N LEU A 11 -14.35 2.26 -10.49
CA LEU A 11 -15.25 1.11 -10.61
C LEU A 11 -16.61 1.35 -9.95
N LYS A 12 -16.64 2.00 -8.78
CA LYS A 12 -17.88 2.41 -8.11
C LYS A 12 -18.66 3.44 -8.93
N GLU A 13 -17.97 4.37 -9.60
CA GLU A 13 -18.62 5.34 -10.49
C GLU A 13 -19.17 4.69 -11.77
N ILE A 14 -18.43 3.75 -12.36
CA ILE A 14 -18.87 2.94 -13.51
C ILE A 14 -20.15 2.18 -13.16
N ALA A 15 -20.19 1.55 -11.99
CA ALA A 15 -21.37 0.87 -11.49
C ALA A 15 -22.53 1.84 -11.22
N ARG A 16 -22.27 3.01 -10.62
CA ARG A 16 -23.29 4.06 -10.39
C ARG A 16 -23.93 4.57 -11.68
N LEU A 17 -23.13 4.66 -12.75
CA LEU A 17 -23.57 5.15 -14.06
C LEU A 17 -24.20 4.04 -14.93
N ASN A 18 -24.31 2.80 -14.43
CA ASN A 18 -24.83 1.64 -15.15
C ASN A 18 -24.16 1.39 -16.52
N ILE A 19 -22.89 1.79 -16.67
CA ILE A 19 -22.11 1.56 -17.90
C ILE A 19 -22.02 0.06 -18.25
N PRO A 20 -21.91 -0.88 -17.28
CA PRO A 20 -21.88 -2.31 -17.59
C PRO A 20 -23.12 -2.82 -18.36
N GLU A 21 -24.29 -2.19 -18.20
CA GLU A 21 -25.52 -2.58 -18.91
C GLU A 21 -25.55 -2.05 -20.36
N ILE A 22 -24.80 -0.98 -20.64
CA ILE A 22 -24.71 -0.34 -21.95
C ILE A 22 -23.60 -0.98 -22.79
N ALA A 23 -22.61 -1.59 -22.14
CA ALA A 23 -21.47 -2.21 -22.79
C ALA A 23 -21.87 -3.45 -23.62
N ALA A 24 -21.06 -3.74 -24.65
CA ALA A 24 -21.20 -4.96 -25.43
C ALA A 24 -21.10 -6.21 -24.52
N PRO A 25 -21.86 -7.28 -24.80
CA PRO A 25 -21.93 -8.45 -23.92
C PRO A 25 -20.57 -9.15 -23.71
N GLU A 26 -19.67 -9.08 -24.69
CA GLU A 26 -18.30 -9.60 -24.63
C GLU A 26 -17.46 -8.84 -23.59
N VAL A 27 -17.56 -7.50 -23.60
CA VAL A 27 -16.85 -6.63 -22.64
C VAL A 27 -17.44 -6.76 -21.25
N PHE A 28 -18.76 -6.90 -21.15
CA PHE A 28 -19.43 -7.15 -19.87
C PHE A 28 -18.98 -8.48 -19.25
N LYS A 29 -18.88 -9.55 -20.05
CA LYS A 29 -18.38 -10.86 -19.60
C LYS A 29 -16.92 -10.75 -19.12
N LEU A 30 -16.07 -9.99 -19.81
CA LEU A 30 -14.70 -9.70 -19.35
C LEU A 30 -14.69 -8.96 -18.01
N TYR A 31 -15.48 -7.90 -17.88
CA TYR A 31 -15.63 -7.15 -16.63
C TYR A 31 -16.07 -8.06 -15.47
N LYS A 32 -17.08 -8.90 -15.72
CA LYS A 32 -17.60 -9.83 -14.72
C LYS A 32 -16.52 -10.80 -14.23
N SER A 33 -15.75 -11.39 -15.15
CA SER A 33 -14.70 -12.34 -14.78
C SER A 33 -13.52 -11.68 -14.07
N ILE A 34 -13.16 -10.45 -14.44
CA ILE A 34 -12.06 -9.72 -13.79
C ILE A 34 -12.44 -9.19 -12.41
N GLU A 35 -13.69 -8.78 -12.15
CA GLU A 35 -14.06 -8.20 -10.86
C GLU A 35 -14.73 -9.18 -9.90
N PHE A 36 -15.69 -9.98 -10.35
CA PHE A 36 -16.55 -10.77 -9.46
C PHE A 36 -16.13 -12.24 -9.35
N ASP A 37 -15.60 -12.84 -10.43
CA ASP A 37 -15.29 -14.26 -10.41
C ASP A 37 -14.00 -14.54 -9.61
N PHE A 38 -14.07 -15.56 -8.77
CA PHE A 38 -12.95 -16.10 -7.99
C PHE A 38 -12.60 -17.51 -8.50
N ASP A 39 -11.82 -17.57 -9.58
CA ASP A 39 -11.29 -18.82 -10.13
C ASP A 39 -9.84 -18.62 -10.60
N PRO A 40 -8.85 -18.74 -9.70
CA PRO A 40 -7.46 -18.43 -10.01
C PRO A 40 -6.82 -19.38 -11.04
N LEU A 41 -7.41 -20.55 -11.29
CA LEU A 41 -6.83 -21.57 -12.17
C LEU A 41 -7.26 -21.40 -13.63
N HIS A 42 -8.50 -20.98 -13.89
CA HIS A 42 -9.04 -20.92 -15.26
C HIS A 42 -9.23 -19.50 -15.79
N ILE A 43 -9.18 -18.47 -14.93
CA ILE A 43 -9.40 -17.08 -15.35
C ILE A 43 -8.41 -16.60 -16.41
N ALA A 44 -7.16 -17.08 -16.41
CA ALA A 44 -6.17 -16.69 -17.41
C ALA A 44 -6.56 -17.17 -18.82
N VAL A 45 -6.97 -18.43 -18.94
CA VAL A 45 -7.39 -19.03 -20.23
C VAL A 45 -8.65 -18.33 -20.73
N ASN A 46 -9.64 -18.15 -19.85
CA ASN A 46 -10.89 -17.47 -20.19
C ASN A 46 -10.64 -16.04 -20.64
N VAL A 47 -9.82 -15.27 -19.92
CA VAL A 47 -9.50 -13.88 -20.28
C VAL A 47 -8.76 -13.81 -21.62
N GLN A 48 -7.89 -14.78 -21.93
CA GLN A 48 -7.20 -14.81 -23.23
C GLN A 48 -8.20 -14.92 -24.39
N GLU A 49 -9.17 -15.83 -24.28
CA GLU A 49 -10.21 -16.03 -25.29
C GLU A 49 -11.10 -14.79 -25.41
N MET A 50 -11.54 -14.24 -24.27
CA MET A 50 -12.37 -13.03 -24.22
C MET A 50 -11.65 -11.79 -24.78
N LEU A 51 -10.33 -11.66 -24.57
CA LEU A 51 -9.55 -10.56 -25.14
C LEU A 51 -9.48 -10.64 -26.66
N LEU A 52 -9.35 -11.85 -27.23
CA LEU A 52 -9.38 -12.04 -28.68
C LEU A 52 -10.76 -11.69 -29.26
N GLU A 53 -11.84 -12.05 -28.58
CA GLU A 53 -13.21 -11.66 -28.97
C GLU A 53 -13.38 -10.13 -28.98
N VAL A 54 -12.86 -9.45 -27.95
CA VAL A 54 -12.92 -7.97 -27.84
C VAL A 54 -12.05 -7.27 -28.89
N GLU A 55 -10.87 -7.81 -29.20
CA GLU A 55 -10.01 -7.28 -30.27
C GLU A 55 -10.69 -7.42 -31.64
N GLN A 56 -11.28 -8.58 -31.95
CA GLN A 56 -12.05 -8.80 -33.18
C GLN A 56 -13.30 -7.91 -33.28
N LEU A 57 -13.97 -7.64 -32.16
CA LEU A 57 -15.11 -6.73 -32.10
C LEU A 57 -14.68 -5.28 -32.32
N GLY A 58 -13.52 -4.89 -31.77
CA GLY A 58 -12.89 -3.59 -32.02
C GLY A 58 -12.56 -3.37 -33.50
N GLU A 59 -11.99 -4.39 -34.16
CA GLU A 59 -11.72 -4.34 -35.61
C GLU A 59 -13.00 -4.21 -36.45
N LYS A 60 -14.05 -4.95 -36.10
CA LYS A 60 -15.37 -4.87 -36.79
C LYS A 60 -16.04 -3.51 -36.63
N LEU A 61 -15.84 -2.83 -35.51
CA LEU A 61 -16.44 -1.51 -35.22
C LEU A 61 -15.54 -0.33 -35.60
N GLY A 62 -14.33 -0.58 -36.14
CA GLY A 62 -13.37 0.45 -36.53
C GLY A 62 -12.59 1.07 -35.35
N TYR A 63 -12.65 0.48 -34.17
CA TYR A 63 -11.91 0.89 -32.98
C TYR A 63 -10.61 0.07 -32.81
N SER A 64 -9.63 0.35 -33.66
CA SER A 64 -8.30 -0.29 -33.60
C SER A 64 -7.54 -0.02 -32.29
N GLU A 65 -8.00 0.94 -31.49
CA GLU A 65 -7.38 1.35 -30.23
C GLU A 65 -7.58 0.33 -29.10
N TYR A 66 -8.52 -0.62 -29.21
CA TYR A 66 -8.79 -1.60 -28.14
C TYR A 66 -7.61 -2.53 -27.87
N GLY A 67 -6.79 -2.83 -28.90
CA GLY A 67 -5.58 -3.64 -28.75
C GLY A 67 -4.54 -3.02 -27.80
N GLN A 68 -4.54 -1.70 -27.61
CA GLN A 68 -3.56 -1.02 -26.74
C GLN A 68 -3.74 -1.41 -25.25
N TYR A 69 -4.96 -1.79 -24.85
CA TYR A 69 -5.28 -2.14 -23.47
C TYR A 69 -5.05 -3.61 -23.14
N SER A 70 -4.88 -4.48 -24.15
CA SER A 70 -4.72 -5.93 -24.00
C SER A 70 -3.59 -6.30 -23.04
N ASN A 71 -2.42 -5.67 -23.19
CA ASN A 71 -1.26 -5.92 -22.33
C ASN A 71 -1.49 -5.45 -20.88
N SER A 72 -2.17 -4.32 -20.68
CA SER A 72 -2.49 -3.78 -19.35
C SER A 72 -3.50 -4.66 -18.62
N ILE A 73 -4.47 -5.23 -19.35
CA ILE A 73 -5.45 -6.17 -18.81
C ILE A 73 -4.75 -7.47 -18.41
N LYS A 74 -3.87 -8.04 -19.27
CA LYS A 74 -3.09 -9.24 -18.94
C LYS A 74 -2.24 -9.05 -17.67
N LYS A 75 -1.60 -7.90 -17.50
CA LYS A 75 -0.88 -7.54 -16.25
C LYS A 75 -1.80 -7.50 -15.04
N THR A 76 -2.95 -6.83 -15.15
CA THR A 76 -3.92 -6.72 -14.05
C THR A 76 -4.48 -8.09 -13.65
N VAL A 77 -4.80 -8.93 -14.64
CA VAL A 77 -5.32 -10.28 -14.42
C VAL A 77 -4.26 -11.19 -13.82
N ALA A 78 -3.02 -11.14 -14.30
CA ALA A 78 -1.93 -11.90 -13.69
C ALA A 78 -1.68 -11.47 -12.23
N ALA A 79 -1.75 -10.18 -11.92
CA ALA A 79 -1.64 -9.69 -10.54
C ALA A 79 -2.80 -10.20 -9.67
N LYS A 80 -4.02 -10.19 -10.21
CA LYS A 80 -5.20 -10.77 -9.54
C LYS A 80 -5.01 -12.27 -9.27
N ILE A 81 -4.54 -13.04 -10.25
CA ILE A 81 -4.29 -14.49 -10.11
C ILE A 81 -3.26 -14.75 -9.01
N VAL A 82 -2.08 -14.12 -9.06
CA VAL A 82 -1.03 -14.31 -8.06
C VAL A 82 -1.53 -13.96 -6.67
N LYS A 83 -2.31 -12.88 -6.56
CA LYS A 83 -2.95 -12.45 -5.32
C LYS A 83 -3.94 -13.49 -4.78
N GLN A 84 -4.80 -14.04 -5.64
CA GLN A 84 -5.74 -15.09 -5.26
C GLN A 84 -5.03 -16.40 -4.87
N ILE A 85 -3.99 -16.79 -5.60
CA ILE A 85 -3.17 -17.97 -5.30
C ILE A 85 -2.49 -17.79 -3.94
N SER A 86 -1.93 -16.61 -3.65
CA SER A 86 -1.32 -16.29 -2.36
C SER A 86 -2.29 -16.41 -1.18
N SER A 87 -3.58 -16.12 -1.39
CA SER A 87 -4.58 -16.27 -0.33
C SER A 87 -4.99 -17.73 -0.06
N ILE A 88 -4.81 -18.64 -1.03
CA ILE A 88 -5.27 -20.04 -0.94
C ILE A 88 -4.11 -20.99 -0.64
N TYR A 89 -2.95 -20.76 -1.25
CA TYR A 89 -1.80 -21.65 -1.22
C TYR A 89 -0.67 -21.05 -0.40
N GLU A 90 -0.08 -21.85 0.48
CA GLU A 90 1.14 -21.49 1.21
C GLU A 90 2.38 -21.58 0.30
N SER A 91 2.42 -22.57 -0.60
CA SER A 91 3.50 -22.67 -1.59
C SER A 91 3.02 -23.23 -2.91
N ILE A 92 3.68 -22.83 -4.00
CA ILE A 92 3.41 -23.30 -5.37
C ILE A 92 4.71 -23.47 -6.14
N THR A 93 4.78 -24.46 -7.04
CA THR A 93 5.92 -24.59 -7.96
C THR A 93 5.84 -23.55 -9.07
N LEU A 94 7.00 -23.03 -9.50
CA LEU A 94 7.07 -22.02 -10.56
C LEU A 94 6.59 -22.58 -11.91
N GLU A 95 6.81 -23.88 -12.16
CA GLU A 95 6.28 -24.60 -13.32
C GLU A 95 4.75 -24.60 -13.33
N ARG A 96 4.12 -24.90 -12.19
CA ARG A 96 2.67 -24.90 -12.09
C ARG A 96 2.08 -23.50 -12.27
N LEU A 97 2.74 -22.47 -11.75
CA LEU A 97 2.32 -21.09 -11.96
C LEU A 97 2.42 -20.68 -13.44
N SER A 98 3.45 -21.16 -14.15
CA SER A 98 3.58 -20.95 -15.60
C SER A 98 2.49 -21.64 -16.41
N GLU A 99 1.99 -22.79 -15.96
CA GLU A 99 0.83 -23.45 -16.59
C GLU A 99 -0.47 -22.66 -16.36
N ILE A 100 -0.63 -22.07 -15.18
CA ILE A 100 -1.82 -21.29 -14.81
C ILE A 100 -1.84 -19.94 -15.55
N ILE A 101 -0.68 -19.30 -15.74
CA ILE A 101 -0.55 -18.00 -16.41
C ILE A 101 0.19 -18.20 -17.74
N PRO A 102 -0.51 -18.65 -18.81
CA PRO A 102 0.11 -18.87 -20.12
C PRO A 102 0.49 -17.55 -20.85
N PHE A 103 0.23 -16.39 -20.25
CA PHE A 103 0.53 -15.07 -20.84
C PHE A 103 2.02 -14.74 -20.91
N TYR A 104 2.81 -15.30 -19.98
CA TYR A 104 4.20 -14.94 -19.78
C TYR A 104 5.09 -16.16 -19.95
N ASP A 105 6.25 -15.93 -20.55
CA ASP A 105 7.36 -16.87 -20.48
C ASP A 105 7.91 -16.92 -19.04
N ARG A 106 8.59 -18.00 -18.68
CA ARG A 106 9.08 -18.29 -17.33
C ARG A 106 9.85 -17.12 -16.72
N MET A 107 10.75 -16.51 -17.49
CA MET A 107 11.57 -15.37 -17.05
C MET A 107 10.74 -14.10 -16.83
N HIS A 108 9.77 -13.85 -17.71
CA HIS A 108 8.89 -12.69 -17.60
C HIS A 108 7.92 -12.83 -16.43
N LEU A 109 7.46 -14.05 -16.15
CA LEU A 109 6.62 -14.36 -15.00
C LEU A 109 7.36 -14.10 -13.68
N GLU A 110 8.63 -14.48 -13.61
CA GLU A 110 9.47 -14.25 -12.44
C GLU A 110 9.76 -12.76 -12.21
N GLN A 111 10.11 -12.03 -13.28
CA GLN A 111 10.25 -10.56 -13.21
C GLN A 111 8.96 -9.90 -12.72
N PHE A 112 7.82 -10.35 -13.24
CA PHE A 112 6.51 -9.85 -12.84
C PHE A 112 6.19 -10.13 -11.37
N LEU A 113 6.52 -11.32 -10.86
CA LEU A 113 6.39 -11.65 -9.43
C LEU A 113 7.24 -10.73 -8.56
N VAL A 114 8.50 -10.49 -8.94
CA VAL A 114 9.40 -9.58 -8.22
C VAL A 114 8.81 -8.16 -8.19
N ASP A 115 8.24 -7.69 -9.29
CA ASP A 115 7.61 -6.36 -9.36
C ASP A 115 6.36 -6.27 -8.48
N ILE A 116 5.53 -7.32 -8.43
CA ILE A 116 4.37 -7.40 -7.51
C ILE A 116 4.83 -7.34 -6.05
N CYS A 117 5.88 -8.08 -5.70
CA CYS A 117 6.44 -8.07 -4.34
C CYS A 117 6.99 -6.69 -3.97
N LYS A 118 7.69 -6.01 -4.89
CA LYS A 118 8.18 -4.63 -4.67
C LYS A 118 7.06 -3.63 -4.45
N GLN A 119 5.91 -3.82 -5.11
CA GLN A 119 4.73 -2.97 -4.95
C GLN A 119 3.92 -3.30 -3.68
N ASN A 120 4.39 -4.23 -2.85
CA ASN A 120 3.70 -4.70 -1.64
C ASN A 120 2.28 -5.22 -1.89
N LEU A 121 2.00 -5.73 -3.10
CA LEU A 121 0.72 -6.36 -3.42
C LEU A 121 0.64 -7.78 -2.86
N VAL A 122 1.75 -8.51 -2.89
CA VAL A 122 1.88 -9.89 -2.42
C VAL A 122 3.22 -10.07 -1.71
N SER A 123 3.20 -10.75 -0.56
CA SER A 123 4.41 -11.18 0.15
C SER A 123 4.76 -12.60 -0.28
N ALA A 124 5.85 -12.75 -1.04
CA ALA A 124 6.30 -14.04 -1.53
C ALA A 124 7.85 -14.16 -1.48
N HIS A 125 8.32 -15.36 -1.15
CA HIS A 125 9.72 -15.77 -1.19
C HIS A 125 9.93 -16.78 -2.32
N ILE A 126 10.84 -16.49 -3.25
CA ILE A 126 11.10 -17.33 -4.42
C ILE A 126 12.37 -18.15 -4.15
N ASP A 127 12.23 -19.48 -4.10
CA ASP A 127 13.33 -20.43 -3.95
C ASP A 127 13.63 -21.12 -5.30
N HIS A 128 14.72 -20.73 -5.93
CA HIS A 128 15.19 -21.32 -7.18
C HIS A 128 15.78 -22.72 -7.03
N CYS A 129 16.31 -23.07 -5.84
CA CYS A 129 16.88 -24.40 -5.61
C CYS A 129 15.80 -25.48 -5.68
N ARG A 130 14.60 -25.16 -5.21
CA ARG A 130 13.43 -26.06 -5.23
C ARG A 130 12.43 -25.75 -6.33
N ASN A 131 12.64 -24.69 -7.11
CA ASN A 131 11.68 -24.16 -8.08
C ASN A 131 10.29 -23.89 -7.47
N CYS A 132 10.27 -23.37 -6.24
CA CYS A 132 9.05 -23.12 -5.48
C CYS A 132 8.93 -21.66 -5.03
N ILE A 133 7.71 -21.20 -4.87
CA ILE A 133 7.35 -19.89 -4.33
C ILE A 133 6.61 -20.14 -3.02
N TYR A 134 7.05 -19.50 -1.95
CA TYR A 134 6.42 -19.52 -0.63
C TYR A 134 5.70 -18.20 -0.39
N PHE A 135 4.40 -18.24 -0.15
CA PHE A 135 3.58 -17.05 0.15
C PHE A 135 3.51 -16.83 1.66
N GLY A 136 3.55 -15.56 2.10
CA GLY A 136 3.30 -15.17 3.49
C GLY A 136 4.47 -15.27 4.47
N HIS A 137 5.65 -15.76 4.05
CA HIS A 137 6.76 -16.04 4.97
C HIS A 137 7.70 -14.83 5.25
N VAL A 138 7.45 -13.64 4.70
CA VAL A 138 8.39 -12.51 4.88
C VAL A 138 8.08 -11.75 6.16
N ASP A 139 9.03 -11.85 7.11
CA ASP A 139 9.23 -11.12 8.36
C ASP A 139 8.06 -10.25 8.87
N SER A 140 7.43 -10.75 9.92
CA SER A 140 6.47 -10.11 10.84
C SER A 140 6.77 -8.68 11.30
N LEU A 141 7.96 -8.14 11.05
CA LEU A 141 8.43 -6.86 11.55
C LEU A 141 8.14 -5.67 10.60
N LEU A 142 7.82 -5.91 9.33
CA LEU A 142 7.63 -4.87 8.31
C LEU A 142 6.19 -4.73 7.82
N ALA A 143 5.19 -5.14 8.63
CA ALA A 143 3.78 -4.89 8.32
C ALA A 143 3.50 -3.37 8.41
N SER A 144 3.72 -2.67 7.30
CA SER A 144 3.34 -1.27 7.11
C SER A 144 1.83 -1.15 7.00
N GLU A 145 1.25 -0.05 7.53
CA GLU A 145 -0.18 0.31 7.46
C GLU A 145 -0.78 0.40 6.03
N LEU A 146 0.03 0.17 5.00
CA LEU A 146 -0.37 0.14 3.60
C LEU A 146 -0.88 -1.24 3.12
N GLU A 147 -1.10 -2.21 4.02
CA GLU A 147 -1.73 -3.48 3.66
C GLU A 147 -3.14 -3.22 3.11
N SER A 148 -3.24 -3.34 1.79
CA SER A 148 -4.48 -3.24 1.01
C SER A 148 -5.55 -4.16 1.59
N GLU A 149 -6.77 -3.64 1.73
CA GLU A 149 -7.99 -4.26 2.30
C GLU A 149 -8.35 -5.67 1.79
N ASN A 150 -7.61 -6.24 0.84
CA ASN A 150 -8.03 -7.42 0.10
C ASN A 150 -6.93 -8.47 -0.09
N GLY A 151 -6.31 -9.04 0.95
CA GLY A 151 -5.98 -10.48 0.84
C GLY A 151 -4.55 -10.98 1.08
N ASN A 152 -3.60 -10.14 1.51
CA ASN A 152 -2.34 -10.65 2.08
C ASN A 152 -2.15 -10.09 3.48
N ILE A 153 -2.98 -10.58 4.38
CA ILE A 153 -2.92 -10.28 5.80
C ILE A 153 -1.71 -11.06 6.35
N SER A 154 -0.66 -10.36 6.80
CA SER A 154 0.43 -10.96 7.58
C SER A 154 -0.11 -11.87 8.70
N GLU A 155 0.63 -12.90 9.11
CA GLU A 155 0.19 -13.82 10.19
C GLU A 155 -0.17 -13.07 11.49
N ILE A 156 0.54 -11.97 11.79
CA ILE A 156 0.23 -11.10 12.93
C ILE A 156 -1.09 -10.35 12.72
N SER A 157 -1.33 -9.81 11.52
CA SER A 157 -2.61 -9.16 11.24
C SER A 157 -3.75 -10.18 11.21
N LYS A 158 -3.51 -11.44 10.80
CA LYS A 158 -4.48 -12.53 10.92
C LYS A 158 -4.83 -12.76 12.39
N ILE A 159 -3.84 -12.91 13.27
CA ILE A 159 -4.07 -13.07 14.71
C ILE A 159 -4.86 -11.88 15.28
N LYS A 160 -4.48 -10.63 14.93
CA LYS A 160 -5.23 -9.43 15.35
C LYS A 160 -6.69 -9.47 14.88
N THR A 161 -6.92 -9.74 13.59
CA THR A 161 -8.28 -9.85 13.04
C THR A 161 -9.06 -11.01 13.64
N HIS A 162 -8.42 -12.13 13.96
CA HIS A 162 -9.04 -13.27 14.60
C HIS A 162 -9.45 -12.94 16.04
N VAL A 163 -8.62 -12.25 16.81
CA VAL A 163 -8.97 -11.81 18.16
C VAL A 163 -10.14 -10.82 18.12
N SER A 164 -10.13 -9.86 17.20
CA SER A 164 -11.25 -8.93 17.03
C SER A 164 -12.54 -9.64 16.60
N SER A 165 -12.46 -10.55 15.63
CA SER A 165 -13.62 -11.32 15.16
C SER A 165 -14.17 -12.24 16.25
N PHE A 166 -13.27 -12.90 16.99
CA PHE A 166 -13.63 -13.75 18.13
C PHE A 166 -14.31 -12.93 19.23
N TYR A 167 -13.79 -11.76 19.55
CA TYR A 167 -14.42 -10.84 20.49
C TYR A 167 -15.81 -10.42 20.01
N SER A 168 -15.98 -10.04 18.74
CA SER A 168 -17.30 -9.71 18.17
C SER A 168 -18.29 -10.87 18.27
N ILE A 169 -17.88 -12.09 17.87
CA ILE A 169 -18.73 -13.29 17.95
C ILE A 169 -19.09 -13.61 19.40
N LEU A 170 -18.14 -13.47 20.33
CA LEU A 170 -18.41 -13.66 21.76
C LEU A 170 -19.35 -12.59 22.31
N GLN A 171 -19.19 -11.33 21.89
CA GLN A 171 -20.06 -10.23 22.27
C GLN A 171 -21.49 -10.50 21.78
N ASP A 172 -21.65 -10.94 20.53
CA ASP A 172 -22.94 -11.28 19.93
C ASP A 172 -23.57 -12.47 20.67
N ALA A 173 -22.81 -13.54 20.90
CA ALA A 173 -23.28 -14.70 21.67
C ALA A 173 -23.66 -14.34 23.11
N HIS A 174 -22.89 -13.46 23.77
CA HIS A 174 -23.20 -12.96 25.10
C HIS A 174 -24.52 -12.16 25.11
N LEU A 175 -24.77 -11.34 24.09
CA LEU A 175 -26.02 -10.58 23.95
C LEU A 175 -27.23 -11.48 23.65
N GLU A 176 -27.03 -12.58 22.92
CA GLU A 176 -28.09 -13.57 22.68
C GLU A 176 -28.46 -14.36 23.96
N ILE A 177 -27.45 -14.73 24.76
CA ILE A 177 -27.64 -15.49 26.00
C ILE A 177 -28.21 -14.59 27.10
N ASP A 178 -27.63 -13.41 27.32
CA ASP A 178 -28.04 -12.49 28.38
C ASP A 178 -28.94 -11.37 27.87
N GLN A 179 -30.22 -11.70 27.70
CA GLN A 179 -31.26 -10.73 27.33
C GLN A 179 -31.52 -9.67 28.41
N SER A 180 -31.02 -9.84 29.64
CA SER A 180 -31.22 -8.86 30.72
C SER A 180 -30.43 -7.58 30.46
N LEU A 181 -29.18 -7.72 29.97
CA LEU A 181 -28.33 -6.60 29.56
C LEU A 181 -28.97 -5.81 28.40
N VAL A 182 -29.54 -6.52 27.42
CA VAL A 182 -30.23 -5.89 26.28
C VAL A 182 -31.42 -5.04 26.75
N LYS A 183 -32.22 -5.55 27.69
CA LYS A 183 -33.32 -4.79 28.29
C LYS A 183 -32.83 -3.56 29.05
N GLU A 184 -31.76 -3.69 29.84
CA GLU A 184 -31.18 -2.54 30.55
C GLU A 184 -30.66 -1.46 29.59
N LEU A 185 -30.02 -1.86 28.48
CA LEU A 185 -29.58 -0.95 27.43
C LEU A 185 -30.75 -0.28 26.72
N GLN A 186 -31.83 -1.02 26.43
CA GLN A 186 -33.07 -0.46 25.87
C GLN A 186 -33.72 0.54 26.84
N GLU A 187 -33.74 0.26 28.14
CA GLU A 187 -34.24 1.19 29.15
C GLU A 187 -33.37 2.44 29.28
N LYS A 188 -32.03 2.30 29.22
CA LYS A 188 -31.10 3.44 29.16
C LYS A 188 -31.37 4.30 27.92
N LEU A 189 -31.53 3.67 26.76
CA LEU A 189 -31.86 4.37 25.51
C LEU A 189 -33.22 5.07 25.60
N ALA A 190 -34.24 4.40 26.11
CA ALA A 190 -35.57 4.98 26.30
C ALA A 190 -35.53 6.20 27.25
N ARG A 191 -34.75 6.12 28.34
CA ARG A 191 -34.49 7.25 29.23
C ARG A 191 -33.81 8.40 28.51
N GLN A 192 -32.77 8.13 27.71
CA GLN A 192 -32.07 9.16 26.93
C GLN A 192 -32.99 9.82 25.89
N ILE A 193 -33.82 9.04 25.19
CA ILE A 193 -34.82 9.57 24.25
C ILE A 193 -35.81 10.46 24.99
N LYS A 194 -36.30 10.04 26.16
CA LYS A 194 -37.22 10.84 26.97
C LYS A 194 -36.57 12.17 27.40
N ILE A 195 -35.34 12.14 27.89
CA ILE A 195 -34.56 13.35 28.26
C ILE A 195 -34.40 14.27 27.05
N TYR A 196 -34.06 13.72 25.89
CA TYR A 196 -33.95 14.49 24.66
C TYR A 196 -35.27 15.16 24.30
N LEU A 197 -36.38 14.41 24.28
CA LEU A 197 -37.70 14.96 23.94
C LEU A 197 -38.16 16.04 24.91
N THR A 198 -37.85 15.92 26.21
CA THR A 198 -38.20 16.95 27.20
C THR A 198 -37.36 18.21 27.10
N HIS A 199 -36.09 18.10 26.67
CA HIS A 199 -35.15 19.24 26.67
C HIS A 199 -34.86 19.81 25.28
N LYS A 200 -35.28 19.17 24.19
CA LYS A 200 -34.97 19.56 22.81
C LYS A 200 -35.30 21.02 22.52
N ASP A 201 -36.51 21.47 22.87
CA ASP A 201 -36.96 22.82 22.54
C ASP A 201 -36.24 23.87 23.39
N GLY A 202 -36.04 23.60 24.69
CA GLY A 202 -35.27 24.47 25.58
C GLY A 202 -33.78 24.57 25.16
N ASP A 203 -33.19 23.48 24.70
CA ASP A 203 -31.82 23.47 24.17
C ASP A 203 -31.72 24.22 22.85
N PHE A 204 -32.72 24.09 21.98
CA PHE A 204 -32.81 24.85 20.74
C PHE A 204 -32.91 26.36 21.01
N GLU A 205 -33.79 26.78 21.92
CA GLU A 205 -33.90 28.19 22.35
C GLU A 205 -32.61 28.70 22.99
N ARG A 206 -31.97 27.90 23.84
CA ARG A 206 -30.68 28.24 24.47
C ARG A 206 -29.58 28.44 23.43
N ILE A 207 -29.49 27.57 22.43
CA ILE A 207 -28.52 27.68 21.33
C ILE A 207 -28.83 28.91 20.47
N LEU A 208 -30.10 29.15 20.14
CA LEU A 208 -30.51 30.32 19.38
C LEU A 208 -30.24 31.63 20.15
N GLY A 209 -30.52 31.67 21.45
CA GLY A 209 -30.21 32.80 22.32
C GLY A 209 -28.70 33.03 22.47
N ARG A 210 -27.89 31.96 22.51
CA ARG A 210 -26.42 32.07 22.45
C ARG A 210 -25.95 32.64 21.12
N ARG A 211 -26.52 32.20 19.99
CA ARG A 211 -26.21 32.76 18.66
C ARG A 211 -26.50 34.26 18.62
N LYS A 212 -27.69 34.69 19.06
CA LYS A 212 -28.06 36.12 19.15
C LYS A 212 -27.08 36.92 20.01
N ARG A 213 -26.68 36.40 21.18
CA ARG A 213 -25.66 37.05 22.03
C ARG A 213 -24.29 37.16 21.35
N ILE A 214 -23.87 36.14 20.62
CA ILE A 214 -22.59 36.16 19.87
C ILE A 214 -22.66 37.18 18.73
N GLU A 215 -23.77 37.25 17.99
CA GLU A 215 -23.98 38.24 16.93
C GLU A 215 -23.95 39.66 17.50
N LEU A 216 -24.71 39.95 18.57
CA LEU A 216 -24.68 41.23 19.30
C LEU A 216 -23.28 41.60 19.80
N TYR A 217 -22.55 40.62 20.35
CA TYR A 217 -21.19 40.86 20.83
C TYR A 217 -20.24 41.19 19.67
N LYS A 218 -20.36 40.49 18.53
CA LYS A 218 -19.58 40.78 17.31
C LYS A 218 -19.90 42.17 16.78
N GLU A 219 -21.17 42.53 16.67
CA GLU A 219 -21.60 43.85 16.22
C GLU A 219 -21.07 44.96 17.13
N ASN A 220 -21.22 44.83 18.45
CA ASN A 220 -20.68 45.80 19.41
C ASN A 220 -19.17 45.90 19.33
N THR A 221 -18.47 44.78 19.15
CA THR A 221 -17.01 44.77 19.01
C THR A 221 -16.58 45.48 17.73
N GLU A 222 -17.27 45.25 16.62
CA GLU A 222 -17.04 45.94 15.35
C GLU A 222 -17.35 47.44 15.43
N LEU A 223 -18.43 47.84 16.13
CA LEU A 223 -18.74 49.25 16.40
C LEU A 223 -17.65 49.93 17.22
N MET A 224 -17.18 49.30 18.30
CA MET A 224 -16.09 49.83 19.13
C MET A 224 -14.77 49.96 18.33
N LYS A 225 -14.47 49.01 17.43
CA LYS A 225 -13.32 49.11 16.53
C LYS A 225 -13.47 50.27 15.56
N LYS A 226 -14.65 50.43 14.94
CA LYS A 226 -14.93 51.54 14.02
C LYS A 226 -14.82 52.90 14.72
N GLU A 227 -15.34 53.02 15.93
CA GLU A 227 -15.24 54.26 16.72
C GLU A 227 -13.79 54.58 17.06
N LYS A 228 -12.99 53.59 17.49
CA LYS A 228 -11.56 53.77 17.73
C LYS A 228 -10.79 54.19 16.46
N LEU A 229 -11.10 53.57 15.32
CA LEU A 229 -10.51 53.96 14.02
C LEU A 229 -10.90 55.39 13.65
N PHE A 230 -12.16 55.77 13.83
CA PHE A 230 -12.62 57.13 13.56
C PHE A 230 -11.94 58.15 14.47
N GLN A 231 -11.83 57.88 15.77
CA GLN A 231 -11.12 58.76 16.71
C GLN A 231 -9.63 58.89 16.33
N SER A 232 -8.97 57.78 15.96
CA SER A 232 -7.59 57.79 15.50
C SER A 232 -7.43 58.63 14.21
N GLN A 233 -8.35 58.49 13.26
CA GLN A 233 -8.35 59.26 12.01
C GLN A 233 -8.63 60.74 12.26
N MET A 234 -9.54 61.09 13.15
CA MET A 234 -9.82 62.49 13.54
C MET A 234 -8.60 63.13 14.20
N LEU A 235 -7.89 62.40 15.06
CA LEU A 235 -6.64 62.86 15.65
C LEU A 235 -5.55 63.05 14.60
N ALA A 236 -5.42 62.13 13.64
CA ALA A 236 -4.48 62.24 12.53
C ALA A 236 -4.80 63.45 11.64
N ASN A 237 -6.07 63.64 11.25
CA ASN A 237 -6.52 64.78 10.46
C ASN A 237 -6.28 66.10 11.18
N LYS A 238 -6.54 66.17 12.49
CA LYS A 238 -6.25 67.37 13.30
C LYS A 238 -4.76 67.65 13.38
N GLN A 239 -3.91 66.62 13.42
CA GLN A 239 -2.46 66.78 13.34
C GLN A 239 -2.04 67.27 11.95
N GLU A 240 -2.64 66.76 10.88
CA GLU A 240 -2.35 67.19 9.51
C GLU A 240 -2.82 68.62 9.25
N GLU A 241 -4.00 69.01 9.74
CA GLU A 241 -4.50 70.39 9.65
C GLU A 241 -3.63 71.36 10.44
N LYS A 242 -3.13 70.95 11.62
CA LYS A 242 -2.09 71.70 12.33
C LYS A 242 -0.83 71.86 11.47
N ARG A 243 -0.36 70.79 10.82
CA ARG A 243 0.78 70.87 9.90
C ARG A 243 0.49 71.81 8.73
N ARG A 244 -0.68 71.73 8.10
CA ARG A 244 -1.08 72.61 6.98
C ARG A 244 -1.23 74.06 7.40
N THR A 245 -1.78 74.34 8.59
CA THR A 245 -1.87 75.72 9.11
C THR A 245 -0.50 76.26 9.49
N GLU A 246 0.40 75.43 10.01
CA GLU A 246 1.81 75.76 10.23
C GLU A 246 2.53 76.02 8.90
N GLU A 247 2.30 75.20 7.88
CA GLU A 247 2.83 75.39 6.52
C GLU A 247 2.28 76.64 5.85
N TYR A 248 0.98 76.90 5.98
CA TYR A 248 0.35 78.13 5.47
C TYR A 248 0.89 79.37 6.18
N LYS A 249 1.11 79.29 7.50
CA LYS A 249 1.79 80.36 8.25
C LYS A 249 3.23 80.54 7.78
N LYS A 250 3.97 79.46 7.54
CA LYS A 250 5.31 79.52 6.93
C LYS A 250 5.28 80.20 5.57
N LEU A 251 4.31 79.86 4.72
CA LEU A 251 4.17 80.42 3.36
C LEU A 251 3.74 81.89 3.38
N MET A 252 2.89 82.29 4.33
CA MET A 252 2.52 83.69 4.55
C MET A 252 3.68 84.49 5.13
N GLU A 253 4.47 83.88 6.02
CA GLU A 253 5.73 84.46 6.51
C GLU A 253 6.75 84.56 5.38
N GLU A 254 6.87 83.57 4.49
CA GLU A 254 7.73 83.56 3.31
C GLU A 254 7.32 84.63 2.28
N ASN A 255 6.01 84.82 2.05
CA ASN A 255 5.50 85.91 1.21
C ASN A 255 5.75 87.29 1.85
N LYS A 256 5.62 87.38 3.17
CA LYS A 256 5.94 88.60 3.93
C LYS A 256 7.44 88.87 3.96
N GLU A 257 8.26 87.82 3.97
CA GLU A 257 9.72 87.85 3.85
C GLU A 257 10.14 88.26 2.44
N ASN A 258 9.45 87.85 1.38
CA ASN A 258 9.68 88.34 0.02
C ASN A 258 9.34 89.83 -0.15
N GLU A 259 8.27 90.33 0.48
CA GLU A 259 7.99 91.77 0.56
C GLU A 259 9.02 92.52 1.42
N GLN A 260 9.55 91.88 2.45
CA GLN A 260 10.64 92.41 3.28
C GLN A 260 12.01 92.28 2.60
N HIS A 261 12.22 91.36 1.66
CA HIS A 261 13.44 91.22 0.87
C HIS A 261 13.70 92.46 0.00
N ARG A 262 12.64 93.16 -0.44
CA ARG A 262 12.73 94.51 -1.02
C ARG A 262 13.19 95.59 -0.03
N LYS A 263 12.94 95.41 1.27
CA LYS A 263 13.38 96.31 2.37
C LYS A 263 14.70 95.87 3.01
N LEU A 264 15.18 94.65 2.75
CA LEU A 264 16.36 94.03 3.36
C LEU A 264 17.70 94.40 2.70
N ALA A 265 17.70 95.13 1.59
CA ALA A 265 18.90 95.85 1.16
C ALA A 265 19.33 96.91 2.19
N GLU A 266 18.38 97.46 2.97
CA GLU A 266 18.62 98.45 4.03
C GLU A 266 18.93 97.85 5.42
N GLN A 267 18.69 96.55 5.64
CA GLN A 267 18.80 95.92 6.97
C GLN A 267 19.95 94.91 7.08
N ALA A 268 21.03 95.09 6.32
CA ALA A 268 22.28 94.36 6.52
C ALA A 268 22.88 94.55 7.94
N GLU A 269 22.48 95.63 8.64
CA GLU A 269 22.87 95.92 10.02
C GLU A 269 22.14 95.06 11.07
N ILE A 270 21.05 94.37 10.69
CA ILE A 270 20.23 93.53 11.57
C ILE A 270 20.72 92.06 11.55
N GLN A 271 21.79 91.73 10.83
CA GLN A 271 22.36 90.37 10.84
C GLN A 271 22.94 89.95 12.20
N ARG A 272 23.14 90.89 13.13
CA ARG A 272 23.66 90.60 14.48
C ARG A 272 22.62 90.03 15.45
N LYS A 273 21.31 90.20 15.18
CA LYS A 273 20.23 89.72 16.06
C LYS A 273 19.69 88.33 15.69
N VAL A 274 19.88 87.89 14.45
CA VAL A 274 19.37 86.60 13.94
C VAL A 274 20.17 85.38 14.45
N ALA A 275 21.41 85.59 14.93
CA ALA A 275 22.20 84.53 15.56
C ALA A 275 21.59 84.04 16.89
N ALA A 276 20.87 84.91 17.61
CA ALA A 276 20.32 84.60 18.93
C ALA A 276 19.03 83.74 18.87
N ASP A 277 18.22 83.85 17.81
CA ASP A 277 16.93 83.14 17.70
C ASP A 277 17.05 81.72 17.12
N ARG A 278 18.18 81.37 16.47
CA ARG A 278 18.49 79.99 16.07
C ARG A 278 18.77 79.08 17.26
N LEU A 279 19.32 79.64 18.34
CA LEU A 279 19.65 78.93 19.59
C LEU A 279 18.40 78.51 20.38
N LYS A 280 17.33 79.30 20.33
CA LYS A 280 16.07 79.02 21.06
C LYS A 280 15.25 77.88 20.46
N LYS A 281 15.34 77.64 19.15
CA LYS A 281 14.62 76.53 18.48
C LYS A 281 15.29 75.16 18.68
N LEU A 282 16.58 75.11 19.04
CA LEU A 282 17.26 73.87 19.42
C LEU A 282 16.92 73.42 20.86
N LYS A 283 16.67 74.36 21.77
CA LYS A 283 16.37 74.09 23.20
C LYS A 283 14.99 73.46 23.46
N SER A 284 14.08 73.47 22.49
CA SER A 284 12.69 72.98 22.66
C SER A 284 12.42 71.59 22.09
N GLN A 285 13.42 70.89 21.53
CA GLN A 285 13.24 69.48 21.18
C GLN A 285 13.34 68.61 22.44
N PRO A 286 12.43 67.63 22.66
CA PRO A 286 12.46 66.75 23.85
C PRO A 286 13.74 65.90 23.95
N LEU A 287 14.52 65.81 22.88
CA LEU A 287 15.82 65.14 22.82
C LEU A 287 17.00 66.05 23.23
N TYR A 288 16.82 67.37 23.32
CA TYR A 288 17.82 68.30 23.83
C TYR A 288 18.06 68.06 25.32
N GLU A 289 17.02 67.78 26.10
CA GLU A 289 17.12 67.44 27.53
C GLU A 289 17.90 66.14 27.78
N MET A 290 17.79 65.14 26.90
CA MET A 290 18.58 63.91 27.01
C MET A 290 20.06 64.17 26.71
N LEU A 291 20.37 64.98 25.70
CA LEU A 291 21.74 65.34 25.31
C LEU A 291 22.43 66.23 26.37
N VAL A 292 21.68 67.16 26.96
CA VAL A 292 22.13 68.04 28.03
C VAL A 292 22.46 67.26 29.30
N LYS A 293 21.69 66.22 29.64
CA LYS A 293 21.99 65.35 30.79
C LYS A 293 23.27 64.53 30.62
N GLU A 294 23.64 64.16 29.39
CA GLU A 294 24.86 63.37 29.13
C GLU A 294 26.12 64.23 28.89
N LEU A 295 26.03 65.38 28.20
CA LEU A 295 27.19 66.20 27.81
C LEU A 295 27.29 67.58 28.48
N GLY A 296 26.26 68.03 29.20
CA GLY A 296 26.20 69.34 29.87
C GLY A 296 25.82 70.51 28.95
N GLU A 297 25.12 71.50 29.49
CA GLU A 297 24.52 72.62 28.73
C GLU A 297 25.54 73.45 27.93
N GLU A 298 26.77 73.60 28.46
CA GLU A 298 27.81 74.45 27.86
C GLU A 298 28.49 73.85 26.62
N ALA A 299 28.49 72.52 26.49
CA ALA A 299 29.07 71.83 25.33
C ALA A 299 28.09 71.79 24.15
N VAL A 300 26.79 71.64 24.44
CA VAL A 300 25.73 71.56 23.43
C VAL A 300 25.50 72.92 22.74
N GLU A 301 25.69 74.02 23.46
CA GLU A 301 25.50 75.38 22.93
C GLU A 301 26.60 75.82 21.94
N LYS A 302 27.75 75.13 21.94
CA LYS A 302 28.90 75.39 21.04
C LYS A 302 28.95 74.44 19.84
N MET A 303 28.07 73.43 19.78
CA MET A 303 28.08 72.41 18.71
C MET A 303 27.31 72.87 17.46
N ASP A 304 27.85 72.54 16.28
CA ASP A 304 27.21 72.82 14.99
C ASP A 304 26.10 71.78 14.67
N LEU A 305 25.15 72.13 13.81
CA LEU A 305 23.93 71.35 13.55
C LEU A 305 24.21 69.91 13.06
N GLN A 306 25.31 69.72 12.31
CA GLN A 306 25.74 68.38 11.88
C GLN A 306 26.35 67.55 13.02
N GLN A 307 27.01 68.19 13.99
CA GLN A 307 27.58 67.51 15.16
C GLN A 307 26.47 67.04 16.11
N PHE A 308 25.41 67.84 16.27
CA PHE A 308 24.22 67.47 17.04
C PHE A 308 23.53 66.20 16.50
N ILE A 309 23.37 66.08 15.18
CA ILE A 309 22.79 64.89 14.55
C ILE A 309 23.67 63.65 14.77
N ARG A 310 25.00 63.80 14.73
CA ARG A 310 25.93 62.69 14.98
C ARG A 310 25.87 62.20 16.42
N GLU A 311 25.83 63.10 17.40
CA GLU A 311 25.68 62.71 18.81
C GLU A 311 24.32 62.05 19.09
N LYS A 312 23.25 62.52 18.46
CA LYS A 312 21.93 61.86 18.50
C LYS A 312 22.00 60.40 18.00
N LEU A 313 22.65 60.17 16.86
CA LEU A 313 22.80 58.81 16.32
C LEU A 313 23.62 57.92 17.26
N LYS A 314 24.65 58.46 17.90
CA LYS A 314 25.45 57.73 18.89
C LYS A 314 24.63 57.29 20.11
N ILE A 315 23.73 58.12 20.64
CA ILE A 315 22.87 57.74 21.76
C ILE A 315 21.89 56.63 21.37
N LEU A 316 21.24 56.76 20.21
CA LEU A 316 20.34 55.71 19.72
C LEU A 316 21.08 54.39 19.46
N ASP A 317 22.32 54.45 18.97
CA ASP A 317 23.15 53.26 18.79
C ASP A 317 23.62 52.65 20.12
N LYS A 318 23.87 53.47 21.17
CA LYS A 318 24.14 52.98 22.53
C LYS A 318 22.93 52.28 23.12
N GLU A 319 21.74 52.88 23.05
CA GLU A 319 20.49 52.28 23.54
C GLU A 319 20.18 50.95 22.82
N ARG A 320 20.40 50.89 21.49
CA ARG A 320 20.25 49.64 20.72
C ARG A 320 21.23 48.57 21.19
N LYS A 321 22.50 48.93 21.43
CA LYS A 321 23.52 48.00 21.96
C LYS A 321 23.17 47.51 23.36
N GLU A 322 22.64 48.38 24.23
CA GLU A 322 22.19 47.98 25.57
C GLU A 322 21.01 47.01 25.52
N GLN A 323 20.03 47.25 24.64
CA GLN A 323 18.92 46.30 24.43
C GLN A 323 19.41 44.96 23.90
N GLN A 324 20.35 44.96 22.94
CA GLN A 324 20.96 43.75 22.41
C GLN A 324 21.75 42.99 23.50
N ASN A 325 22.48 43.69 24.36
CA ASN A 325 23.18 43.08 25.50
C ASN A 325 22.21 42.48 26.52
N LYS A 326 21.06 43.10 26.77
CA LYS A 326 20.01 42.53 27.63
C LYS A 326 19.43 41.24 27.03
N LEU A 327 19.22 41.20 25.71
CA LEU A 327 18.78 39.99 25.00
C LEU A 327 19.83 38.87 25.12
N LEU A 328 21.12 39.17 24.86
CA LEU A 328 22.21 38.20 25.02
C LEU A 328 22.32 37.65 26.46
N GLN A 329 22.05 38.48 27.47
CA GLN A 329 22.00 38.01 28.87
C GLN A 329 20.79 37.11 29.15
N GLN A 330 19.64 37.38 28.53
CA GLN A 330 18.46 36.53 28.62
C GLN A 330 18.69 35.18 27.93
N GLU A 331 19.32 35.15 26.76
CA GLU A 331 19.72 33.93 26.07
C GLU A 331 20.65 33.07 26.94
N LYS A 332 21.69 33.68 27.53
CA LYS A 332 22.58 32.97 28.47
C LYS A 332 21.84 32.41 29.68
N LYS A 333 20.89 33.17 30.25
CA LYS A 333 20.06 32.70 31.37
C LYS A 333 19.18 31.52 30.96
N PHE A 334 18.63 31.56 29.76
CA PHE A 334 17.84 30.45 29.21
C PHE A 334 18.70 29.20 29.03
N ASP A 335 19.89 29.32 28.46
CA ASP A 335 20.83 28.19 28.32
C ASP A 335 21.22 27.58 29.67
N TYR A 336 21.50 28.41 30.68
CA TYR A 336 21.80 27.91 32.03
C TYR A 336 20.59 27.21 32.66
N TYR A 337 19.38 27.72 32.43
CA TYR A 337 18.15 27.11 32.92
C TYR A 337 17.90 25.74 32.27
N VAL A 338 18.02 25.67 30.94
CA VAL A 338 17.90 24.41 30.19
C VAL A 338 18.94 23.40 30.67
N ARG A 339 20.19 23.82 30.86
CA ARG A 339 21.25 22.95 31.40
C ARG A 339 20.92 22.44 32.80
N ALA A 340 20.37 23.29 33.67
CA ALA A 340 19.95 22.88 35.01
C ALA A 340 18.85 21.81 34.94
N ILE A 341 17.84 21.99 34.07
CA ILE A 341 16.80 20.97 33.84
C ILE A 341 17.42 19.64 33.40
N HIS A 342 18.33 19.66 32.41
CA HIS A 342 18.95 18.43 31.92
C HIS A 342 19.77 17.71 33.00
N LEU A 343 20.42 18.45 33.90
CA LEU A 343 21.14 17.86 35.03
C LEU A 343 20.19 17.16 36.01
N GLU A 344 19.05 17.78 36.33
CA GLU A 344 18.01 17.15 37.16
C GLU A 344 17.39 15.93 36.46
N GLU A 345 17.10 16.02 35.17
CA GLU A 345 16.58 14.91 34.36
C GLU A 345 17.56 13.73 34.34
N MET A 346 18.87 13.97 34.21
CA MET A 346 19.87 12.91 34.26
C MET A 346 19.87 12.15 35.59
N LEU A 347 19.58 12.82 36.71
CA LEU A 347 19.49 12.16 38.02
C LEU A 347 18.29 11.20 38.05
N VAL A 348 17.11 11.67 37.62
CA VAL A 348 15.89 10.84 37.57
C VAL A 348 16.06 9.66 36.61
N LEU A 349 16.68 9.87 35.45
CA LEU A 349 16.96 8.79 34.50
C LEU A 349 17.92 7.74 35.08
N LYS A 350 18.89 8.17 35.88
CA LYS A 350 19.82 7.27 36.55
C LYS A 350 19.10 6.43 37.61
N GLU A 351 18.25 7.05 38.44
CA GLU A 351 17.42 6.34 39.42
C GLU A 351 16.53 5.28 38.75
N LEU A 352 15.84 5.64 37.67
CA LEU A 352 15.03 4.69 36.89
C LEU A 352 15.86 3.55 36.28
N SER A 353 17.08 3.83 35.85
CA SER A 353 18.00 2.82 35.33
C SER A 353 18.45 1.85 36.43
N ASP A 354 18.77 2.36 37.62
CA ASP A 354 19.21 1.57 38.77
C ASP A 354 18.05 0.70 39.32
N GLU A 355 16.84 1.25 39.39
CA GLU A 355 15.61 0.50 39.71
C GLU A 355 15.33 -0.62 38.70
N ARG A 356 15.52 -0.36 37.40
CA ARG A 356 15.37 -1.37 36.36
C ARG A 356 16.44 -2.45 36.49
N GLN A 357 17.69 -2.08 36.75
CA GLN A 357 18.80 -3.01 36.86
C GLN A 357 18.66 -3.95 38.06
N THR A 358 18.05 -3.47 39.15
CA THR A 358 17.76 -4.29 40.33
C THR A 358 16.52 -5.17 40.14
N SER A 359 15.45 -4.66 39.51
CA SER A 359 14.20 -5.41 39.32
C SER A 359 14.22 -6.41 38.14
N ALA A 360 14.98 -6.15 37.09
CA ALA A 360 14.97 -6.98 35.88
C ALA A 360 15.43 -8.43 36.10
N PRO A 361 16.51 -8.73 36.85
CA PRO A 361 16.89 -10.10 37.15
C PRO A 361 15.79 -10.86 37.91
N ALA A 362 15.19 -10.24 38.92
CA ALA A 362 14.12 -10.86 39.71
C ALA A 362 12.87 -11.17 38.85
N LEU A 363 12.51 -10.28 37.93
CA LEU A 363 11.42 -10.52 36.97
C LEU A 363 11.76 -11.62 35.97
N PHE A 364 13.01 -11.68 35.50
CA PHE A 364 13.49 -12.75 34.61
C PHE A 364 13.43 -14.11 35.30
N ASP A 365 13.89 -14.21 36.55
CA ASP A 365 13.84 -15.46 37.32
C ASP A 365 12.39 -15.91 37.56
N GLN A 366 11.48 -14.98 37.87
CA GLN A 366 10.05 -15.28 37.98
C GLN A 366 9.43 -15.74 36.67
N TYR A 367 9.90 -15.22 35.54
CA TYR A 367 9.45 -15.66 34.22
C TYR A 367 9.99 -17.05 33.87
N GLU A 368 11.29 -17.29 34.08
CA GLU A 368 11.91 -18.59 33.81
C GLU A 368 11.31 -19.69 34.67
N THR A 369 11.08 -19.43 35.96
CA THR A 369 10.40 -20.40 36.85
C THR A 369 9.00 -20.75 36.33
N ARG A 370 8.19 -19.76 35.94
CA ARG A 370 6.86 -20.03 35.34
C ARG A 370 6.96 -20.82 34.04
N ARG A 371 7.89 -20.47 33.15
CA ARG A 371 8.11 -21.18 31.89
C ARG A 371 8.47 -22.65 32.12
N ILE A 372 9.40 -22.89 33.06
CA ILE A 372 9.82 -24.25 33.42
C ILE A 372 8.64 -25.04 34.02
N ASP A 373 7.85 -24.44 34.91
CA ASP A 373 6.69 -25.09 35.53
C ASP A 373 5.61 -25.45 34.50
N GLU A 374 5.38 -24.58 33.52
CA GLU A 374 4.47 -24.85 32.40
C GLU A 374 4.98 -26.02 31.56
N GLU A 375 6.28 -26.03 31.23
CA GLU A 375 6.90 -27.09 30.44
C GLU A 375 6.91 -28.45 31.15
N ILE A 376 7.06 -28.45 32.48
CA ILE A 376 6.90 -29.66 33.29
C ILE A 376 5.46 -30.17 33.21
N LYS A 377 4.46 -29.29 33.35
CA LYS A 377 3.04 -29.67 33.26
C LYS A 377 2.65 -30.17 31.86
N THR A 378 3.17 -29.57 30.79
CA THR A 378 2.91 -30.03 29.41
C THR A 378 3.55 -31.40 29.19
N ARG A 379 4.77 -31.62 29.68
CA ARG A 379 5.44 -32.91 29.65
C ARG A 379 4.66 -33.98 30.41
N GLU A 380 4.18 -33.67 31.62
CA GLU A 380 3.36 -34.59 32.42
C GLU A 380 2.08 -35.02 31.68
N LYS A 381 1.35 -34.07 31.08
CA LYS A 381 0.17 -34.36 30.25
C LYS A 381 0.52 -35.20 29.02
N SER A 382 1.66 -34.92 28.40
CA SER A 382 2.15 -35.69 27.23
C SER A 382 2.52 -37.12 27.61
N LEU A 383 3.09 -37.32 28.80
CA LEU A 383 3.38 -38.66 29.33
C LEU A 383 2.09 -39.42 29.69
N GLN A 384 1.10 -38.75 30.29
CA GLN A 384 -0.20 -39.36 30.57
C GLN A 384 -0.90 -39.80 29.28
N THR A 385 -0.96 -38.93 28.28
CA THR A 385 -1.53 -39.27 26.96
C THR A 385 -0.77 -40.40 26.28
N PHE A 386 0.56 -40.39 26.33
CA PHE A 386 1.38 -41.50 25.82
C PHE A 386 1.07 -42.83 26.53
N GLN A 387 0.91 -42.84 27.85
CA GLN A 387 0.52 -44.04 28.60
C GLN A 387 -0.87 -44.53 28.17
N HIS A 388 -1.85 -43.63 28.03
CA HIS A 388 -3.18 -43.99 27.55
C HIS A 388 -3.16 -44.60 26.14
N LEU A 389 -2.39 -44.01 25.22
CA LEU A 389 -2.23 -44.52 23.86
C LEU A 389 -1.50 -45.86 23.83
N THR A 390 -0.52 -46.05 24.71
CA THR A 390 0.20 -47.33 24.83
C THR A 390 -0.75 -48.44 25.27
N ASN A 391 -1.60 -48.17 26.25
CA ASN A 391 -2.62 -49.12 26.70
C ASN A 391 -3.65 -49.44 25.59
N ALA A 392 -4.09 -48.42 24.85
CA ALA A 392 -5.07 -48.58 23.76
C ALA A 392 -4.49 -49.15 22.46
N LYS A 393 -3.16 -49.30 22.36
CA LYS A 393 -2.47 -49.72 21.13
C LYS A 393 -2.91 -51.10 20.66
N ASP A 394 -2.94 -52.07 21.58
CA ASP A 394 -3.25 -53.45 21.23
C ASP A 394 -4.73 -53.60 20.84
N ASP A 395 -5.64 -52.90 21.53
CA ASP A 395 -7.06 -52.83 21.19
C ASP A 395 -7.28 -52.17 19.82
N ALA A 396 -6.57 -51.09 19.52
CA ALA A 396 -6.62 -50.43 18.22
C ALA A 396 -6.12 -51.34 17.09
N ILE A 397 -5.03 -52.10 17.31
CA ILE A 397 -4.53 -53.09 16.34
C ILE A 397 -5.56 -54.20 16.13
N ASN A 398 -6.19 -54.69 17.19
CA ASN A 398 -7.22 -55.72 17.10
C ASN A 398 -8.46 -55.20 16.36
N PHE A 399 -8.89 -53.98 16.62
CA PHE A 399 -9.99 -53.32 15.91
C PHE A 399 -9.68 -53.08 14.43
N MET A 400 -8.48 -52.62 14.10
CA MET A 400 -8.07 -52.46 12.69
C MET A 400 -8.06 -53.81 11.97
N ARG A 401 -7.53 -54.86 12.61
CA ARG A 401 -7.55 -56.21 12.04
C ARG A 401 -8.97 -56.72 11.84
N SER A 402 -9.86 -56.57 12.82
CA SER A 402 -11.25 -57.03 12.70
C SER A 402 -12.00 -56.25 11.62
N THR A 403 -11.78 -54.94 11.50
CA THR A 403 -12.38 -54.08 10.48
C THR A 403 -11.90 -54.45 9.07
N VAL A 404 -10.59 -54.68 8.90
CA VAL A 404 -10.03 -55.14 7.61
C VAL A 404 -10.56 -56.50 7.22
N LEU A 405 -10.74 -57.42 8.17
CA LEU A 405 -11.34 -58.73 7.92
C LEU A 405 -12.83 -58.62 7.56
N ALA A 406 -13.60 -57.81 8.28
CA ALA A 406 -15.02 -57.60 8.03
C ALA A 406 -15.28 -57.01 6.64
N HIS A 407 -14.43 -56.09 6.19
CA HIS A 407 -14.55 -55.46 4.87
C HIS A 407 -13.67 -56.12 3.79
N ALA A 408 -13.11 -57.31 4.04
CA ALA A 408 -12.22 -57.96 3.08
C ALA A 408 -12.91 -58.27 1.75
N GLU A 409 -14.20 -58.64 1.79
CA GLU A 409 -15.01 -58.94 0.61
C GLU A 409 -15.36 -57.67 -0.17
N ASP A 410 -15.79 -56.61 0.52
CA ASP A 410 -16.04 -55.29 -0.07
C ASP A 410 -14.78 -54.74 -0.76
N LEU A 411 -13.62 -54.88 -0.10
CA LEU A 411 -12.32 -54.48 -0.66
C LEU A 411 -11.94 -55.31 -1.88
N LYS A 412 -12.25 -56.61 -1.91
CA LYS A 412 -12.02 -57.46 -3.10
C LYS A 412 -12.90 -57.00 -4.26
N ILE A 413 -14.19 -56.78 -4.02
CA ILE A 413 -15.14 -56.29 -5.02
C ILE A 413 -14.69 -54.92 -5.55
N LEU A 414 -14.26 -54.02 -4.66
CA LEU A 414 -13.79 -52.70 -5.04
C LEU A 414 -12.49 -52.77 -5.85
N LYS A 415 -11.54 -53.63 -5.46
CA LYS A 415 -10.32 -53.91 -6.23
C LYS A 415 -10.63 -54.48 -7.62
N GLU A 416 -11.62 -55.35 -7.75
CA GLU A 416 -12.06 -55.90 -9.04
C GLU A 416 -12.73 -54.86 -9.92
N LYS A 417 -13.64 -54.04 -9.36
CA LYS A 417 -14.24 -52.90 -10.07
C LYS A 417 -13.16 -51.94 -10.56
N TRP A 418 -12.15 -51.67 -9.73
CA TRP A 418 -11.01 -50.85 -10.10
C TRP A 418 -10.19 -51.47 -11.23
N ARG A 419 -9.85 -52.77 -11.13
CA ARG A 419 -9.14 -53.49 -12.20
C ARG A 419 -9.90 -53.43 -13.53
N LYS A 420 -11.21 -53.71 -13.53
CA LYS A 420 -12.05 -53.59 -14.73
C LYS A 420 -12.06 -52.17 -15.30
N LYS A 421 -12.11 -51.15 -14.44
CA LYS A 421 -12.01 -49.75 -14.86
C LYS A 421 -10.65 -49.47 -15.54
N VAL A 422 -9.55 -49.91 -14.94
CA VAL A 422 -8.20 -49.77 -15.51
C VAL A 422 -8.08 -50.49 -16.85
N GLU A 423 -8.57 -51.74 -16.95
CA GLU A 423 -8.55 -52.52 -18.19
C GLU A 423 -9.34 -51.82 -19.31
N SER A 424 -10.54 -51.30 -19.00
CA SER A 424 -11.36 -50.59 -19.98
C SER A 424 -10.72 -49.29 -20.48
N VAL A 425 -10.03 -48.55 -19.59
CA VAL A 425 -9.28 -47.35 -19.97
C VAL A 425 -8.10 -47.72 -20.86
N ARG A 426 -7.39 -48.82 -20.53
CA ARG A 426 -6.28 -49.32 -21.32
C ARG A 426 -6.72 -49.77 -22.71
N GLN A 427 -7.84 -50.48 -22.82
CA GLN A 427 -8.41 -50.89 -24.11
C GLN A 427 -8.78 -49.68 -24.97
N LYS A 428 -9.48 -48.69 -24.41
CA LYS A 428 -9.81 -47.44 -25.12
C LYS A 428 -8.56 -46.68 -25.58
N ALA A 429 -7.48 -46.72 -24.81
CA ALA A 429 -6.22 -46.09 -25.22
C ALA A 429 -5.54 -46.85 -26.37
N ILE A 430 -5.60 -48.18 -26.39
CA ILE A 430 -5.08 -49.01 -27.47
C ILE A 430 -5.90 -48.81 -28.76
N GLU A 431 -7.24 -48.76 -28.65
CA GLU A 431 -8.14 -48.48 -29.78
C GLU A 431 -7.84 -47.12 -30.41
N LYS A 432 -7.69 -46.06 -29.59
CA LYS A 432 -7.29 -44.74 -30.08
C LYS A 432 -5.95 -44.75 -30.83
N LEU A 433 -4.96 -45.46 -30.29
CA LEU A 433 -3.65 -45.62 -30.96
C LEU A 433 -3.76 -46.41 -32.28
N ALA A 434 -4.65 -47.41 -32.34
CA ALA A 434 -4.90 -48.16 -33.56
C ALA A 434 -5.60 -47.30 -34.63
N ASP A 435 -6.60 -46.52 -34.24
CA ASP A 435 -7.30 -45.58 -35.13
C ASP A 435 -6.38 -44.49 -35.66
N GLU A 436 -5.48 -43.96 -34.83
CA GLU A 436 -4.46 -43.00 -35.24
C GLU A 436 -3.47 -43.60 -36.24
N ARG A 437 -3.04 -44.86 -36.03
CA ARG A 437 -2.19 -45.57 -37.00
C ARG A 437 -2.92 -45.81 -38.32
N LEU A 438 -4.19 -46.20 -38.29
CA LEU A 438 -4.98 -46.42 -39.49
C LEU A 438 -5.15 -45.13 -40.29
N LYS A 439 -5.44 -44.00 -39.61
CA LYS A 439 -5.52 -42.68 -40.26
C LYS A 439 -4.19 -42.24 -40.87
N LYS A 440 -3.07 -42.48 -40.19
CA LYS A 440 -1.72 -42.21 -40.73
C LYS A 440 -1.43 -43.04 -41.98
N TRP A 441 -1.71 -44.35 -41.93
CA TRP A 441 -1.56 -45.22 -43.09
C TRP A 441 -2.43 -44.78 -44.27
N GLN A 442 -3.70 -44.43 -44.02
CA GLN A 442 -4.60 -43.90 -45.07
C GLN A 442 -4.09 -42.59 -45.69
N ASN A 443 -3.48 -41.71 -44.89
CA ASN A 443 -2.89 -40.47 -45.38
C ASN A 443 -1.60 -40.72 -46.18
N GLU A 444 -0.76 -41.66 -45.74
CA GLU A 444 0.45 -42.08 -46.46
C GLU A 444 0.11 -42.71 -47.82
N VAL A 445 -0.89 -43.59 -47.88
CA VAL A 445 -1.37 -44.18 -49.14
C VAL A 445 -1.87 -43.09 -50.10
N LYS A 446 -2.63 -42.11 -49.62
CA LYS A 446 -3.10 -40.98 -50.44
C LYS A 446 -1.96 -40.11 -50.96
N LEU A 447 -0.93 -39.86 -50.16
CA LEU A 447 0.25 -39.11 -50.56
C LEU A 447 1.05 -39.86 -51.63
N VAL A 448 1.20 -41.17 -51.50
CA VAL A 448 1.88 -42.01 -52.50
C VAL A 448 1.09 -42.06 -53.81
N GLU A 449 -0.24 -42.18 -53.76
CA GLU A 449 -1.09 -42.07 -54.96
C GLU A 449 -1.00 -40.68 -55.62
N GLU A 450 -0.90 -39.59 -54.84
CA GLU A 450 -0.68 -38.24 -55.38
C GLU A 450 0.70 -38.07 -56.02
N GLU A 451 1.75 -38.62 -55.40
CA GLU A 451 3.10 -38.61 -55.99
C GLU A 451 3.18 -39.47 -57.27
N GLN A 452 2.48 -40.60 -57.33
CA GLN A 452 2.41 -41.43 -58.53
C GLN A 452 1.67 -40.71 -59.66
N ARG A 453 0.56 -40.01 -59.38
CA ARG A 453 -0.11 -39.16 -60.37
C ARG A 453 0.77 -38.02 -60.88
N ARG A 454 1.57 -37.39 -60.01
CA ARG A 454 2.53 -36.35 -60.41
C ARG A 454 3.66 -36.91 -61.29
N LYS A 455 4.14 -38.12 -61.02
CA LYS A 455 5.18 -38.80 -61.82
C LYS A 455 4.66 -39.31 -63.16
N GLU A 456 3.38 -39.65 -63.26
CA GLU A 456 2.74 -40.01 -64.54
C GLU A 456 2.47 -38.77 -65.42
N GLU A 457 2.24 -37.59 -64.85
CA GLU A 457 2.12 -36.33 -65.62
C GLU A 457 3.46 -35.78 -66.14
N GLU A 458 4.62 -36.18 -65.57
CA GLU A 458 5.96 -35.69 -65.93
C GLU A 458 6.72 -36.54 -66.98
N GLN A 459 6.12 -37.58 -67.58
CA GLN A 459 6.81 -38.41 -68.59
C GLN A 459 6.37 -38.13 -70.05
N PRO A 460 7.31 -37.87 -71.00
CA PRO A 460 7.03 -37.89 -72.44
C PRO A 460 6.94 -39.32 -73.01
N PRO A 461 6.27 -39.54 -74.17
CA PRO A 461 5.98 -40.87 -74.73
C PRO A 461 7.21 -41.59 -75.34
N PRO A 462 7.12 -42.91 -75.62
CA PRO A 462 8.19 -43.86 -75.37
C PRO A 462 9.17 -44.04 -76.54
N GLN A 463 10.43 -44.39 -76.22
CA GLN A 463 11.34 -45.00 -77.19
C GLN A 463 11.70 -46.43 -76.75
N VAL A 464 11.45 -47.33 -77.70
CA VAL A 464 11.67 -48.78 -77.69
C VAL A 464 13.11 -49.07 -78.14
N ILE A 465 13.75 -50.07 -77.52
CA ILE A 465 14.69 -51.10 -78.07
C ILE A 465 15.23 -51.86 -76.83
N CYS A 466 14.67 -53.03 -76.50
CA CYS A 466 15.13 -54.38 -76.90
C CYS A 466 16.46 -54.78 -76.20
N LYS A 467 16.48 -55.70 -75.23
CA LYS A 467 16.46 -57.20 -75.28
C LYS A 467 17.52 -57.62 -74.21
N VAL A 468 17.51 -58.74 -73.48
CA VAL A 468 17.45 -60.19 -73.77
C VAL A 468 17.24 -60.83 -72.38
N GLU A 469 16.17 -61.59 -72.10
CA GLU A 469 16.10 -63.08 -72.03
C GLU A 469 17.26 -63.70 -71.20
N GLU A 470 17.00 -64.46 -70.13
CA GLU A 470 16.58 -65.87 -70.22
C GLU A 470 15.90 -66.42 -68.93
N PRO A 471 15.18 -67.56 -69.03
CA PRO A 471 14.07 -67.97 -68.18
C PRO A 471 14.43 -69.07 -67.14
N PRO A 472 13.45 -69.52 -66.32
CA PRO A 472 13.66 -70.26 -65.07
C PRO A 472 13.37 -71.76 -65.23
N GLU A 473 13.90 -72.61 -64.34
CA GLU A 473 13.32 -73.95 -64.08
C GLU A 473 13.61 -74.49 -62.67
N PRO A 474 12.80 -75.45 -62.17
CA PRO A 474 12.44 -75.62 -60.76
C PRO A 474 12.85 -76.99 -60.16
N GLN A 475 12.27 -77.33 -59.00
CA GLN A 475 12.08 -78.66 -58.36
C GLN A 475 12.99 -78.94 -57.14
N GLN A 476 12.38 -78.97 -55.94
CA GLN A 476 11.90 -80.13 -55.16
C GLN A 476 13.00 -80.74 -54.28
N GLU A 477 12.95 -80.50 -52.97
CA GLU A 477 12.39 -81.39 -51.94
C GLU A 477 13.24 -82.64 -51.65
N GLN A 478 13.89 -82.67 -50.48
CA GLN A 478 13.72 -83.65 -49.38
C GLN A 478 14.89 -83.47 -48.38
N GLN A 479 14.59 -83.07 -47.13
CA GLN A 479 14.58 -83.91 -45.91
C GLN A 479 15.98 -84.48 -45.57
N GLN A 480 16.58 -84.37 -44.39
CA GLN A 480 16.10 -84.15 -43.02
C GLN A 480 17.31 -83.84 -42.12
N ALA A 481 17.07 -83.02 -41.09
CA ALA A 481 17.63 -83.06 -39.73
C ALA A 481 19.15 -83.28 -39.51
N GLN A 482 19.83 -82.23 -39.01
CA GLN A 482 20.39 -82.23 -37.64
C GLN A 482 20.76 -80.80 -37.19
N SER A 483 20.05 -80.36 -36.14
CA SER A 483 20.56 -79.68 -34.95
C SER A 483 21.75 -78.73 -35.07
N GLN A 484 21.51 -77.42 -34.95
CA GLN A 484 22.15 -76.59 -33.91
C GLN A 484 21.44 -75.23 -33.78
N GLU A 485 21.26 -74.85 -32.52
CA GLU A 485 20.50 -73.72 -31.99
C GLU A 485 21.16 -72.37 -32.30
N VAL A 486 20.41 -71.43 -32.88
CA VAL A 486 20.62 -69.99 -32.67
C VAL A 486 19.27 -69.26 -32.63
N VAL A 487 18.86 -68.94 -31.40
CA VAL A 487 18.03 -67.83 -30.90
C VAL A 487 17.47 -66.82 -31.93
N PRO A 488 16.13 -66.65 -32.02
CA PRO A 488 15.51 -65.43 -32.52
C PRO A 488 15.24 -64.45 -31.38
N GLN A 489 15.89 -63.29 -31.44
CA GLN A 489 15.71 -62.17 -30.51
C GLN A 489 14.26 -61.67 -30.51
N GLN A 490 13.65 -61.74 -29.32
CA GLN A 490 12.37 -61.10 -29.01
C GLN A 490 12.53 -59.58 -29.05
N LYS A 491 11.75 -58.91 -29.88
CA LYS A 491 11.60 -57.44 -29.87
C LYS A 491 11.08 -57.01 -28.49
N GLY A 492 11.95 -56.31 -27.76
CA GLY A 492 11.69 -55.78 -26.43
C GLY A 492 10.52 -54.81 -26.39
N LYS A 493 9.64 -55.02 -25.42
CA LYS A 493 8.68 -54.03 -24.94
C LYS A 493 9.45 -53.00 -24.11
N TYR A 494 9.51 -51.75 -24.57
CA TYR A 494 9.96 -50.63 -23.74
C TYR A 494 8.92 -50.36 -22.64
N LEU A 495 9.35 -50.38 -21.37
CA LEU A 495 8.62 -49.90 -20.19
C LEU A 495 9.45 -48.76 -19.56
N PRO A 496 8.83 -47.65 -19.12
CA PRO A 496 9.54 -46.49 -18.56
C PRO A 496 10.11 -46.76 -17.15
N PRO A 497 11.23 -46.12 -16.77
CA PRO A 497 11.90 -46.38 -15.51
C PRO A 497 11.38 -45.49 -14.38
N HIS A 498 10.68 -46.07 -13.41
CA HIS A 498 10.68 -45.56 -12.03
C HIS A 498 10.48 -46.73 -11.05
N MET A 499 11.09 -46.61 -9.87
CA MET A 499 11.16 -47.57 -8.75
C MET A 499 12.39 -48.48 -8.74
N ARG A 500 13.56 -47.91 -8.44
CA ARG A 500 14.61 -48.63 -7.70
C ARG A 500 14.39 -48.41 -6.21
N ILE A 501 13.81 -49.41 -5.55
CA ILE A 501 14.01 -49.63 -4.12
C ILE A 501 15.26 -50.51 -4.03
N LYS A 502 16.33 -50.01 -3.40
CA LYS A 502 17.53 -50.82 -3.09
C LYS A 502 17.18 -51.78 -1.94
N PRO A 503 17.55 -53.07 -2.00
CA PRO A 503 17.62 -53.90 -0.80
C PRO A 503 18.88 -53.54 -0.01
N GLN A 504 18.71 -53.33 1.30
CA GLN A 504 19.80 -53.33 2.28
C GLN A 504 20.30 -54.77 2.44
N GLU A 505 21.59 -54.98 2.20
CA GLU A 505 22.30 -56.17 2.66
C GLU A 505 22.75 -55.96 4.12
N GLN A 506 22.84 -57.11 4.80
CA GLN A 506 23.03 -57.32 6.23
C GLN A 506 24.36 -56.82 6.79
#